data_AF-A0A4Z0HSZ3-F1
#
_entry.id   AF-A0A4Z0HSZ3-F1
#
_cell.length_a   1.000
_cell.length_b   1.000
_cell.length_c   1.000
_cell.angle_alpha   90.00
_cell.angle_beta   90.00
_cell.angle_gamma   90.00
#
_symmetry.space_group_name_H-M   'P 1'
#
loop_
_entity.id
_entity.type
_entity.pdbx_description
1 polymer ?
#
loop_
_entity_poly.entity_id
_entity_poly.type
_entity_poly.pdbx_seq_one_letter_code
_entity_poly.pdbx_strand_id
1 'polypeptide(L)'
;MTADPVDPLWLRRVVLPAALPNLTVRHSADVRQAQEFMVLLEAEMADLQEQLTAIDGRVNEGRPGALHHQGVVRARLNEVRRLLDGLIFRFPSA
;
A
#
# COMPACT_ATOMS: atom_id res chain seq x y z
N MET A 1 -61.87 -6.45 -34.84
CA MET A 1 -60.96 -6.77 -33.73
C MET A 1 -59.55 -6.78 -34.30
N THR A 2 -58.86 -5.66 -34.21
CA THR A 2 -57.47 -5.48 -34.67
C THR A 2 -56.56 -5.68 -33.46
N ALA A 3 -55.70 -6.70 -33.50
CA ALA A 3 -54.74 -6.99 -32.44
C ALA A 3 -53.57 -6.01 -32.53
N ASP A 4 -53.23 -5.37 -31.40
CA ASP A 4 -52.04 -4.52 -31.23
C ASP A 4 -50.76 -5.38 -31.37
N PRO A 5 -49.74 -4.95 -32.12
CA PRO A 5 -48.48 -5.69 -32.19
C PRO A 5 -47.74 -5.63 -30.84
N VAL A 6 -47.50 -6.80 -30.25
CA VAL A 6 -46.71 -6.96 -29.04
C VAL A 6 -45.25 -6.62 -29.35
N ASP A 7 -44.77 -5.50 -28.82
CA ASP A 7 -43.37 -5.08 -28.90
C ASP A 7 -42.49 -6.11 -28.16
N PRO A 8 -41.59 -6.84 -28.85
CA PRO A 8 -40.80 -7.87 -28.21
C PRO A 8 -39.65 -7.25 -27.42
N LEU A 9 -39.78 -7.25 -26.08
CA LEU A 9 -38.77 -6.77 -25.13
C LEU A 9 -37.37 -7.38 -25.30
N TRP A 10 -37.22 -8.45 -26.09
CA TRP A 10 -35.95 -9.11 -26.39
C TRP A 10 -35.11 -8.43 -27.49
N LEU A 11 -35.65 -7.41 -28.19
CA LEU A 11 -34.88 -6.58 -29.13
C LEU A 11 -34.22 -5.36 -28.46
N ARG A 12 -34.42 -5.14 -27.15
CA ARG A 12 -33.69 -4.10 -26.42
C ARG A 12 -32.22 -4.49 -26.31
N ARG A 13 -31.40 -3.84 -27.15
CA ARG A 13 -29.94 -3.82 -27.00
C ARG A 13 -29.60 -3.29 -25.60
N VAL A 14 -29.28 -4.20 -24.69
CA VAL A 14 -28.74 -3.85 -23.37
C VAL A 14 -27.36 -3.26 -23.63
N VAL A 15 -27.25 -1.94 -23.53
CA VAL A 15 -25.96 -1.26 -23.45
C VAL A 15 -25.37 -1.66 -22.10
N LEU A 16 -24.43 -2.61 -22.11
CA LEU A 16 -23.56 -2.84 -20.96
C LEU A 16 -22.90 -1.50 -20.61
N PRO A 17 -22.99 -1.01 -19.36
CA PRO A 17 -22.29 0.20 -18.99
C PRO A 17 -20.80 -0.03 -19.24
N ALA A 18 -20.16 0.90 -19.97
CA ALA A 18 -18.75 0.84 -20.28
C ALA A 18 -17.94 0.83 -18.97
N ALA A 19 -17.53 -0.36 -18.51
CA ALA A 19 -16.91 -0.57 -17.21
C ALA A 19 -15.40 -0.24 -17.16
N LEU A 20 -14.89 0.53 -18.12
CA LEU A 20 -13.44 0.71 -18.30
C LEU A 20 -12.83 1.99 -17.73
N PRO A 21 -13.49 3.17 -17.66
CA PRO A 21 -12.85 4.36 -17.10
C PRO A 21 -12.69 4.27 -15.57
N ASN A 22 -13.61 3.59 -14.88
CA ASN A 22 -13.63 3.54 -13.42
C ASN A 22 -12.52 2.64 -12.84
N LEU A 23 -12.16 1.55 -13.51
CA LEU A 23 -11.11 0.63 -13.04
C LEU A 23 -9.71 1.23 -13.22
N THR A 24 -9.44 1.86 -14.36
CA THR A 24 -8.14 2.50 -14.61
C THR A 24 -7.90 3.69 -13.68
N VAL A 25 -8.95 4.49 -13.39
CA VAL A 25 -8.87 5.61 -12.44
C VAL A 25 -8.70 5.12 -11.00
N ARG A 26 -9.36 4.02 -10.61
CA ARG A 26 -9.14 3.40 -9.29
C ARG A 26 -7.73 2.85 -9.16
N HIS A 27 -7.25 2.12 -10.16
CA HIS A 27 -5.88 1.59 -10.17
C HIS A 27 -4.84 2.71 -10.10
N SER A 28 -5.03 3.83 -10.81
CA SER A 28 -4.09 4.96 -10.73
C SER A 28 -4.15 5.68 -9.38
N ALA A 29 -5.32 5.77 -8.76
CA ALA A 29 -5.45 6.27 -7.38
C ALA A 29 -4.76 5.35 -6.37
N ASP A 30 -4.93 4.03 -6.49
CA ASP A 30 -4.28 3.04 -5.62
C ASP A 30 -2.76 3.09 -5.76
N VAL A 31 -2.23 3.25 -7.00
CA VAL A 31 -0.80 3.40 -7.27
C VAL A 31 -0.25 4.69 -6.64
N ARG A 32 -0.94 5.83 -6.81
CA ARG A 32 -0.51 7.10 -6.18
C ARG A 32 -0.51 6.99 -4.67
N GLN A 33 -1.56 6.41 -4.08
CA GLN A 33 -1.63 6.22 -2.64
C GLN A 33 -0.51 5.28 -2.14
N ALA A 34 -0.22 4.20 -2.87
CA ALA A 34 0.90 3.33 -2.55
C ALA A 34 2.24 4.08 -2.60
N GLN A 35 2.44 4.93 -3.60
CA GLN A 35 3.64 5.77 -3.73
C GLN A 35 3.81 6.72 -2.54
N GLU A 36 2.75 7.44 -2.16
CA GLU A 36 2.77 8.32 -0.98
C GLU A 36 3.07 7.54 0.31
N PHE A 37 2.51 6.34 0.45
CA PHE A 37 2.74 5.51 1.63
C PHE A 37 4.16 4.93 1.64
N MET A 38 4.74 4.57 0.50
CA MET A 38 6.13 4.14 0.40
C MET A 38 7.11 5.22 0.87
N VAL A 39 6.87 6.49 0.50
CA VAL A 39 7.68 7.63 1.00
C VAL A 39 7.65 7.73 2.53
N LEU A 40 6.49 7.51 3.15
CA LEU A 40 6.36 7.53 4.61
C LEU A 40 7.12 6.37 5.27
N LEU A 41 7.07 5.17 4.68
CA LEU A 41 7.80 4.01 5.18
C LEU A 41 9.33 4.18 5.03
N GLU A 42 9.78 4.76 3.92
CA GLU A 42 11.20 5.08 3.70
C GLU A 42 11.72 6.08 4.73
N ALA A 43 10.93 7.11 5.04
CA ALA A 43 11.25 8.06 6.11
C ALA A 43 11.30 7.37 7.48
N GLU A 44 10.31 6.53 7.81
CA GLU A 44 10.31 5.75 9.06
C GLU A 44 11.55 4.82 9.14
N MET A 45 11.96 4.20 8.04
CA MET A 45 13.19 3.39 8.00
C MET A 45 14.44 4.21 8.31
N ALA A 46 14.55 5.40 7.74
CA ALA A 46 15.69 6.30 7.99
C ALA A 46 15.75 6.70 9.47
N ASP A 47 14.62 7.09 10.05
CA ASP A 47 14.52 7.46 11.47
C ASP A 47 14.89 6.29 12.39
N LEU A 48 14.43 5.07 12.08
CA LEU A 48 14.77 3.87 12.85
C LEU A 48 16.26 3.52 12.76
N GLN A 49 16.89 3.73 11.60
CA GLN A 49 18.34 3.52 11.43
C GLN A 49 19.15 4.55 12.22
N GLU A 50 18.73 5.81 12.25
CA GLU A 50 19.34 6.83 13.10
C GLU A 50 19.22 6.45 14.59
N GLN A 51 18.03 6.03 15.03
CA GLN A 51 17.81 5.56 16.39
C GLN A 51 18.71 4.37 16.74
N LEU A 52 18.88 3.39 15.85
CA LEU A 52 19.79 2.27 16.07
C LEU A 52 21.23 2.74 16.27
N THR A 53 21.69 3.69 15.46
CA THR A 53 23.03 4.27 15.60
C THR A 53 23.23 4.90 16.98
N ALA A 54 22.22 5.65 17.46
CA ALA A 54 22.26 6.23 18.80
C ALA A 54 22.19 5.19 19.93
N ILE A 55 21.43 4.10 19.73
CA ILE A 55 21.32 3.00 20.71
C ILE A 55 22.61 2.19 20.77
N ASP A 56 23.30 1.99 19.65
CA ASP A 56 24.57 1.26 19.58
C ASP A 56 25.61 1.89 20.50
N GLY A 57 25.68 3.23 20.55
CA GLY A 57 26.51 3.96 21.52
C GLY A 57 26.16 3.59 22.98
N ARG A 58 24.87 3.55 23.32
CA ARG A 58 24.40 3.19 24.66
C ARG A 58 24.64 1.71 25.01
N VAL A 59 24.57 0.83 24.03
CA VAL A 59 24.90 -0.60 24.19
C VAL A 59 26.39 -0.75 24.50
N ASN A 60 27.25 -0.04 23.76
CA ASN A 60 28.70 -0.06 23.99
C ASN A 60 29.09 0.52 25.36
N GLU A 61 28.33 1.50 25.85
CA GLU A 61 28.46 2.04 27.23
C GLU A 61 27.91 1.08 28.31
N GLY A 62 27.32 -0.06 27.93
CA GLY A 62 26.75 -1.03 28.89
C GLY A 62 25.50 -0.52 29.60
N ARG A 63 24.76 0.44 29.01
CA ARG A 63 23.58 1.01 29.67
C ARG A 63 22.49 -0.05 29.85
N PRO A 64 21.91 -0.17 31.06
CA PRO A 64 20.79 -1.09 31.31
C PRO A 64 19.64 -0.86 30.32
N GLY A 65 19.09 -1.95 29.78
CA GLY A 65 17.95 -1.90 28.86
C GLY A 65 18.29 -1.51 27.41
N ALA A 66 19.52 -1.05 27.11
CA ALA A 66 19.90 -0.64 25.76
C ALA A 66 19.81 -1.79 24.74
N LEU A 67 20.22 -3.01 25.12
CA LEU A 67 20.09 -4.20 24.28
C LEU A 67 18.63 -4.57 23.96
N HIS A 68 17.75 -4.46 24.96
CA HIS A 68 16.32 -4.72 24.73
C HIS A 68 15.73 -3.69 23.78
N HIS A 69 16.02 -2.41 24.01
CA HIS A 69 15.57 -1.33 23.13
C HIS A 69 16.09 -1.49 21.70
N GLN A 70 17.36 -1.84 21.53
CA GLN A 70 17.95 -2.18 20.22
C GLN A 70 17.19 -3.31 19.54
N GLY A 71 16.83 -4.36 20.28
CA GLY A 71 16.04 -5.48 19.76
C GLY A 71 14.66 -5.05 19.25
N VAL A 72 13.96 -4.20 20.00
CA VAL A 72 12.64 -3.65 19.60
C VAL A 72 12.75 -2.81 18.33
N VAL A 73 13.72 -1.89 18.27
CA VAL A 73 13.90 -1.02 17.10
C VAL A 73 14.31 -1.84 15.87
N ARG A 74 15.17 -2.87 16.00
CA ARG A 74 15.49 -3.80 14.91
C ARG A 74 14.28 -4.58 14.42
N ALA A 75 13.42 -5.03 15.33
CA ALA A 75 12.20 -5.73 14.96
C ALA A 75 11.27 -4.83 14.14
N ARG A 76 11.10 -3.57 14.57
CA ARG A 76 10.31 -2.58 13.83
C ARG A 76 10.90 -2.27 12.46
N LEU A 77 12.21 -2.06 12.37
CA LEU A 77 12.88 -1.81 11.08
C LEU A 77 12.62 -2.96 10.08
N ASN A 78 12.68 -4.21 10.55
CA ASN A 78 12.38 -5.38 9.72
C ASN A 78 10.92 -5.44 9.29
N GLU A 79 9.98 -5.02 10.13
CA GLU A 79 8.57 -4.93 9.78
C GLU A 79 8.32 -3.89 8.69
N VAL A 80 8.84 -2.67 8.86
CA VAL A 80 8.71 -1.58 7.88
C VAL A 80 9.31 -1.99 6.55
N ARG A 81 10.48 -2.64 6.54
CA ARG A 81 11.09 -3.17 5.31
C ARG A 81 10.20 -4.19 4.60
N ARG A 82 9.57 -5.11 5.35
CA ARG A 82 8.63 -6.10 4.75
C ARG A 82 7.39 -5.44 4.17
N LEU A 83 6.88 -4.39 4.81
CA LEU A 83 5.74 -3.63 4.29
C LEU A 83 6.11 -2.92 2.98
N LEU A 84 7.29 -2.28 2.94
CA LEU A 84 7.80 -1.65 1.74
C LEU A 84 8.01 -2.66 0.60
N ASP A 85 8.66 -3.78 0.87
CA ASP A 85 8.86 -4.87 -0.09
C ASP A 85 7.51 -5.38 -0.65
N GLY A 86 6.50 -5.51 0.23
CA GLY A 86 5.15 -5.92 -0.14
C GLY A 86 4.43 -4.91 -1.05
N LEU A 87 4.62 -3.61 -0.81
CA LEU A 87 4.04 -2.55 -1.65
C LEU A 87 4.73 -2.49 -3.01
N ILE A 88 6.05 -2.55 -3.06
CA ILE A 88 6.83 -2.59 -4.31
C ILE A 88 6.40 -3.80 -5.16
N PHE A 89 6.25 -4.97 -4.53
CA PHE A 89 5.79 -6.16 -5.21
C PHE A 89 4.36 -6.00 -5.77
N ARG A 90 3.46 -5.38 -5.00
CA ARG A 90 2.04 -5.22 -5.38
C ARG A 90 1.81 -4.11 -6.40
N PHE A 91 2.64 -3.07 -6.37
CA PHE A 91 2.55 -1.86 -7.18
C PHE A 91 3.92 -1.55 -7.84
N PRO A 92 4.36 -2.36 -8.81
CA PRO A 92 5.70 -2.22 -9.41
C PRO A 92 5.89 -0.94 -10.24
N SER A 93 4.82 -0.18 -10.49
CA SER A 93 4.81 1.08 -11.22
C SER A 93 4.54 2.30 -10.33
N ALA A 94 4.48 2.10 -9.01
CA ALA A 94 4.42 3.19 -8.04
C ALA A 94 5.80 3.83 -7.83
#